data_AF-A0A854QIK9-F1
#
_entry.id   AF-A0A854QIK9-F1
#
_cell.length_a   1.000
_cell.length_b   1.000
_cell.length_c   1.000
_cell.angle_alpha   90.00
_cell.angle_beta   90.00
_cell.angle_gamma   90.00
#
_symmetry.space_group_name_H-M   'P 1'
#
loop_
_entity.id
_entity.type
_entity.pdbx_description
1 polymer ?
#
loop_
_entity_poly.entity_id
_entity_poly.type
_entity_poly.pdbx_seq_one_letter_code
_entity_poly.pdbx_strand_id
1 'polypeptide(L)'
;MSTTPIPHLYRSLLRELRLASQKSRTTRNPTVNTHIRTLVESSSHNPNALSKILLETRDFLRATRIHADLLKRYNPTHGMSQEERVVATARRVGLNAPKEYEEK
;
A
#
# COMPACT_ATOMS: atom_id res chain seq x y z
N MET A 1 -12.78 -2.70 -28.33
CA MET A 1 -11.83 -2.71 -27.21
C MET A 1 -10.89 -1.52 -27.38
N SER A 2 -11.08 -0.39 -26.68
CA SER A 2 -10.17 0.76 -26.86
C SER A 2 -8.81 0.39 -26.26
N THR A 3 -7.76 0.34 -27.08
CA THR A 3 -6.40 0.17 -26.58
C THR A 3 -6.00 1.44 -25.84
N THR A 4 -5.83 1.35 -24.53
CA THR A 4 -5.34 2.50 -23.75
C THR A 4 -3.89 2.78 -24.15
N PRO A 5 -3.54 4.02 -24.55
CA PRO A 5 -2.19 4.31 -24.98
C PRO A 5 -1.22 4.15 -23.80
N ILE A 6 -0.03 3.61 -24.08
CA ILE A 6 1.06 3.39 -23.11
C ILE A 6 1.31 4.61 -22.19
N PRO A 7 1.39 5.87 -22.67
CA PRO A 7 1.58 7.02 -21.79
C PRO A 7 0.43 7.21 -20.79
N HIS A 8 -0.80 6.85 -21.15
CA HIS A 8 -1.94 6.91 -20.24
C HIS A 8 -1.85 5.83 -19.16
N LEU A 9 -1.47 4.60 -19.53
CA LEU A 9 -1.21 3.52 -18.58
C LEU A 9 -0.09 3.89 -17.60
N TYR A 10 1.03 4.39 -18.11
CA TYR A 10 2.15 4.85 -17.29
C TYR A 10 1.76 5.95 -16.30
N ARG A 11 1.03 6.98 -16.74
CA ARG A 11 0.51 8.04 -15.84
C ARG A 11 -0.46 7.48 -14.80
N SER A 12 -1.29 6.50 -15.19
CA SER A 12 -2.21 5.85 -14.26
C SER A 12 -1.46 5.06 -13.17
N LEU A 13 -0.38 4.36 -13.53
CA LEU A 13 0.51 3.69 -12.58
C LEU A 13 1.10 4.71 -11.61
N LEU A 14 1.75 5.77 -12.11
CA LEU A 14 2.37 6.79 -11.25
C LEU A 14 1.36 7.44 -10.27
N ARG A 15 0.11 7.62 -10.73
CA ARG A 15 -0.98 8.11 -9.86
C ARG A 15 -1.33 7.09 -8.78
N GLU A 16 -1.45 5.81 -9.11
CA GLU A 16 -1.74 4.75 -8.13
C GLU A 16 -0.58 4.53 -7.16
N LEU A 17 0.67 4.57 -7.62
CA LEU A 17 1.86 4.56 -6.77
C LEU A 17 1.79 5.70 -5.72
N ARG A 18 1.34 6.88 -6.13
CA ARG A 18 1.15 8.01 -5.20
C ARG A 18 0.05 7.74 -4.18
N LEU A 19 -1.07 7.13 -4.60
CA LEU A 19 -2.22 6.85 -3.75
C LEU A 19 -1.97 5.69 -2.78
N ALA A 20 -1.19 4.68 -3.19
CA ALA A 20 -0.86 3.51 -2.37
C ALA A 20 0.26 3.79 -1.36
N SER A 21 1.01 4.88 -1.53
CA SER A 21 2.11 5.24 -0.63
C SER A 21 1.59 5.70 0.74
N GLN A 22 2.11 5.07 1.80
CA GLN A 22 1.81 5.44 3.18
C GLN A 22 2.56 6.70 3.67
N LYS A 23 3.62 7.09 2.95
CA LYS A 23 4.47 8.24 3.32
C LYS A 23 3.96 9.51 2.65
N SER A 24 4.07 10.62 3.38
CA SER A 24 3.77 11.96 2.87
C SER A 24 4.62 12.27 1.63
N ARG A 25 4.13 13.20 0.80
CA ARG A 25 4.81 13.62 -0.44
C ARG A 25 6.25 14.07 -0.19
N THR A 26 6.50 14.74 0.94
CA THR A 26 7.81 15.32 1.28
C THR A 26 8.84 14.26 1.69
N THR A 27 8.40 13.18 2.33
CA THR A 27 9.30 12.14 2.88
C THR A 27 9.43 10.92 1.98
N ARG A 28 8.81 10.96 0.79
CA ARG A 28 8.83 9.85 -0.15
C ARG A 28 10.18 9.76 -0.85
N ASN A 29 10.68 8.54 -1.00
CA ASN A 29 11.90 8.28 -1.76
C ASN A 29 11.71 8.67 -3.24
N PRO A 30 12.48 9.65 -3.77
CA PRO A 30 12.37 10.06 -5.17
C PRO A 30 12.91 9.02 -6.15
N THR A 31 13.80 8.12 -5.71
CA THR A 31 14.47 7.15 -6.60
C THR A 31 13.52 6.09 -7.17
N VAL A 32 12.37 5.88 -6.53
CA VAL A 32 11.37 4.92 -7.02
C VAL A 32 10.80 5.37 -8.37
N ASN A 33 10.48 6.66 -8.52
CA ASN A 33 9.94 7.19 -9.77
C ASN A 33 10.98 7.17 -10.89
N THR A 34 12.24 7.43 -10.56
CA THR A 34 13.34 7.36 -11.54
C THR A 34 13.56 5.93 -11.99
N HIS A 35 13.54 4.96 -11.07
CA HIS A 35 13.72 3.55 -11.40
C HIS A 35 12.58 3.00 -12.28
N ILE A 36 11.32 3.35 -11.94
CA ILE A 36 10.17 2.97 -12.78
C ILE A 36 10.33 3.56 -14.19
N ARG A 37 10.77 4.81 -14.31
CA ARG A 37 11.04 5.41 -15.62
C ARG A 37 12.10 4.65 -16.40
N THR A 38 13.25 4.35 -15.79
CA THR A 38 14.33 3.60 -16.45
C THR A 38 13.88 2.20 -16.90
N LEU A 39 13.04 1.53 -16.11
CA LEU A 39 12.47 0.23 -16.47
C LEU A 39 11.51 0.30 -17.67
N VAL A 40 10.71 1.36 -17.75
CA VAL A 40 9.79 1.58 -18.88
C VAL A 40 10.57 1.91 -20.15
N GLU A 41 11.62 2.73 -20.05
CA GLU A 41 12.51 3.07 -21.16
C GLU A 41 13.25 1.83 -21.68
N SER A 42 13.82 1.01 -20.80
CA SER A 42 14.52 -0.23 -21.19
C SER A 42 13.60 -1.29 -21.79
N SER A 43 12.33 -1.31 -21.38
CA SER A 43 11.32 -2.26 -21.87
C SER A 43 10.57 -1.77 -23.12
N SER A 44 10.96 -0.63 -23.70
CA SER A 44 10.25 0.00 -24.83
C SER A 44 10.25 -0.84 -26.12
N HIS A 45 11.17 -1.80 -26.26
CA HIS A 45 11.29 -2.66 -27.43
C HIS A 45 10.07 -3.57 -27.67
N ASN A 46 9.30 -3.90 -26.62
CA ASN A 46 8.13 -4.78 -26.70
C ASN A 46 6.86 -4.10 -26.14
N PRO A 47 6.15 -3.29 -26.94
CA PRO A 47 5.06 -2.44 -26.46
C PRO A 47 3.88 -3.23 -25.87
N ASN A 48 3.56 -4.41 -26.44
CA ASN A 48 2.47 -5.26 -25.95
C ASN A 48 2.78 -5.82 -24.55
N ALA A 49 3.98 -6.35 -24.35
CA ALA A 49 4.42 -6.85 -23.05
C ALA A 49 4.48 -5.72 -22.01
N LEU A 50 5.01 -4.56 -22.39
CA LEU A 50 5.06 -3.37 -21.55
C LEU A 50 3.65 -2.92 -21.12
N SER A 51 2.70 -2.88 -22.05
CA SER A 51 1.31 -2.48 -21.74
C SER A 51 0.66 -3.40 -20.71
N LYS A 52 0.90 -4.71 -20.82
CA LYS A 52 0.42 -5.72 -19.88
C LYS A 52 1.04 -5.54 -18.50
N ILE A 53 2.36 -5.39 -18.42
CA ILE A 53 3.08 -5.16 -17.16
C ILE A 53 2.59 -3.88 -16.47
N LEU A 54 2.43 -2.78 -17.21
CA LEU A 54 1.93 -1.51 -16.65
C LEU A 54 0.51 -1.65 -16.08
N LEU A 55 -0.35 -2.42 -16.75
CA LEU A 55 -1.72 -2.66 -16.31
C LEU A 55 -1.75 -3.53 -15.05
N GLU A 56 -1.04 -4.67 -15.07
CA GLU A 56 -0.99 -5.60 -13.94
C GLU A 56 -0.38 -4.95 -12.68
N THR A 57 0.71 -4.21 -12.84
CA THR A 57 1.36 -3.49 -11.72
C THR A 57 0.44 -2.42 -11.14
N ARG A 58 -0.25 -1.65 -11.99
CA ARG A 58 -1.23 -0.65 -11.55
C ARG A 58 -2.38 -1.31 -10.79
N ASP A 59 -2.93 -2.41 -11.29
CA ASP A 59 -4.05 -3.11 -10.66
C ASP A 59 -3.64 -3.76 -9.32
N PHE A 60 -2.42 -4.30 -9.24
CA PHE A 60 -1.84 -4.78 -7.99
C PHE A 60 -1.70 -3.67 -6.95
N LEU A 61 -1.14 -2.51 -7.33
CA LEU A 61 -1.02 -1.36 -6.43
C LEU A 61 -2.37 -0.83 -5.94
N ARG A 62 -3.38 -0.85 -6.81
CA ARG A 62 -4.75 -0.51 -6.44
C ARG A 62 -5.32 -1.52 -5.44
N ALA A 63 -5.17 -2.82 -5.69
CA ALA A 63 -5.67 -3.88 -4.83
C ALA A 63 -5.01 -3.84 -3.44
N THR A 64 -3.70 -3.62 -3.38
CA THR A 64 -2.96 -3.48 -2.10
C THR A 64 -3.44 -2.28 -1.29
N ARG A 65 -3.73 -1.14 -1.93
CA ARG A 65 -4.32 0.03 -1.27
C ARG A 65 -5.71 -0.29 -0.69
N ILE A 66 -6.58 -0.88 -1.50
CA ILE A 66 -7.95 -1.25 -1.06
C ILE A 66 -7.89 -2.27 0.09
N HIS A 67 -7.01 -3.27 -0.02
CA HIS A 67 -6.80 -4.25 1.04
C HIS A 67 -6.34 -3.60 2.35
N ALA A 68 -5.40 -2.67 2.30
CA ALA A 68 -4.96 -1.92 3.49
C ALA A 68 -6.11 -1.11 4.12
N ASP A 69 -6.99 -0.51 3.31
CA ASP A 69 -8.16 0.21 3.80
C ASP A 69 -9.20 -0.73 4.43
N LEU A 70 -9.43 -1.91 3.83
CA LEU A 70 -10.34 -2.93 4.38
C LEU A 70 -9.83 -3.49 5.71
N LEU A 71 -8.53 -3.77 5.82
CA LEU A 71 -7.91 -4.22 7.07
C LEU A 71 -8.16 -3.23 8.20
N LYS A 72 -7.98 -1.92 7.95
CA LYS A 72 -8.24 -0.88 8.97
C LYS A 72 -9.69 -0.83 9.43
N ARG A 73 -10.64 -1.12 8.54
CA ARG A 73 -12.09 -1.04 8.84
C ARG A 73 -12.62 -2.26 9.57
N TYR A 74 -12.20 -3.45 9.15
CA TYR A 74 -12.79 -4.71 9.62
C TYR A 74 -11.89 -5.46 10.60
N ASN A 75 -10.59 -5.15 10.65
CA ASN A 75 -9.65 -5.75 11.60
C ASN A 75 -8.77 -4.67 12.27
N PRO A 76 -9.35 -3.87 13.18
CA PRO A 76 -8.59 -2.81 13.87
C PRO A 76 -7.49 -3.35 14.79
N THR A 77 -7.55 -4.63 15.17
CA THR A 77 -6.49 -5.31 15.95
C THR A 77 -5.31 -5.77 15.09
N HIS A 78 -5.40 -5.59 13.77
CA HIS A 78 -4.32 -5.92 12.84
C HIS A 78 -3.10 -5.03 13.08
N GLY A 79 -2.00 -5.62 13.56
CA GLY A 79 -0.74 -4.93 13.83
C GLY A 79 -0.58 -4.43 15.27
N MET A 80 -1.56 -4.68 16.14
CA MET A 80 -1.40 -4.47 17.59
C MET A 80 -0.48 -5.51 18.21
N SER A 81 0.33 -5.10 19.19
CA SER A 81 1.04 -6.04 20.05
C SER A 81 0.07 -6.88 20.88
N GLN A 82 0.56 -7.93 21.52
CA GLN A 82 -0.29 -8.77 22.35
C GLN A 82 -0.84 -7.99 23.55
N GLU A 83 -0.01 -7.13 24.14
CA GLU A 83 -0.35 -6.25 25.27
C GLU A 83 -1.44 -5.26 24.86
N GLU A 84 -1.29 -4.59 23.72
CA GLU A 84 -2.29 -3.67 23.17
C GLU A 84 -3.63 -4.37 22.90
N ARG A 85 -3.58 -5.62 22.43
CA ARG A 85 -4.77 -6.43 22.18
C ARG A 85 -5.49 -6.79 23.48
N VAL A 86 -4.76 -7.12 24.55
CA VAL A 86 -5.35 -7.37 25.89
C VAL A 86 -6.06 -6.12 26.39
N VAL A 87 -5.42 -4.95 26.31
CA VAL A 87 -6.01 -3.66 26.69
C VAL A 87 -7.26 -3.34 25.85
N ALA A 88 -7.18 -3.49 24.53
CA ALA A 88 -8.30 -3.24 23.63
C ALA A 88 -9.48 -4.16 23.93
N THR A 89 -9.21 -5.42 24.30
CA THR A 89 -10.25 -6.39 24.67
C THR A 89 -10.88 -6.08 26.03
N ALA A 90 -10.08 -5.70 27.04
CA ALA A 90 -10.60 -5.27 28.34
C ALA A 90 -11.57 -4.08 28.20
N ARG A 91 -11.24 -3.11 27.33
CA ARG A 91 -12.10 -1.95 27.05
C ARG A 91 -13.44 -2.32 26.41
N ARG A 92 -13.55 -3.44 25.67
CA ARG A 92 -14.82 -3.91 25.08
C ARG A 92 -15.86 -4.27 26.14
N VAL A 93 -15.41 -4.67 27.33
CA VAL A 93 -16.28 -5.04 28.46
C VAL A 93 -16.34 -3.96 29.54
N GLY A 94 -15.84 -2.75 29.26
CA GLY A 94 -15.80 -1.65 30.23
C GLY A 94 -14.75 -1.81 31.34
N LEU A 95 -13.75 -2.69 31.14
CA LEU A 95 -12.67 -2.93 32.10
C LEU A 95 -11.34 -2.34 31.60
N ASN A 96 -10.39 -2.16 32.53
CA ASN A 96 -9.00 -1.83 32.22
C ASN A 96 -8.13 -3.10 32.34
N ALA A 97 -7.03 -3.14 31.59
CA ALA A 97 -6.05 -4.21 31.75
C ALA A 97 -5.39 -4.16 33.15
N PRO A 98 -5.04 -5.30 33.75
CA PRO A 98 -4.30 -5.35 35.01
C PRO A 98 -2.95 -4.64 34.88
N LYS A 99 -2.46 -4.06 35.99
CA LYS A 99 -1.08 -3.59 36.04
C LYS A 99 -0.15 -4.79 36.06
N GLU A 100 0.91 -4.75 35.27
CA GLU A 100 1.97 -5.75 35.35
C GLU A 100 2.64 -5.67 36.72
N TYR A 101 3.15 -6.81 37.18
CA TYR A 101 3.85 -6.91 38.45
C TYR A 101 5.27 -6.37 38.28
N GLU A 102 5.62 -5.34 39.05
CA GLU A 102 7.00 -4.84 39.15
C GLU A 102 7.63 -5.38 40.44
N GLU A 103 8.69 -6.18 40.31
CA GLU A 103 9.52 -6.56 41.46
C GLU A 103 10.25 -5.32 41.98
N LYS A 104 10.19 -5.10 43.29
CA LYS A 104 10.86 -4.00 43.98
C LYS A 104 12.32 -4.30 44.28
#